data_AF-A0A9C9X3P2-F1
#
_entry.id   AF-A0A9C9X3P2-F1
#
_cell.length_a   1.000
_cell.length_b   1.000
_cell.length_c   1.000
_cell.angle_alpha   90.00
_cell.angle_beta   90.00
_cell.angle_gamma   90.00
#
_symmetry.space_group_name_H-M   'P 1'
#
loop_
_entity.id
_entity.type
_entity.pdbx_description
1 polymer ?
#
loop_
_entity_poly.entity_id
_entity_poly.type
_entity_poly.pdbx_seq_one_letter_code
_entity_poly.pdbx_strand_id
1 'polypeptide(L)'
;MGHYVRSRWEANTCRLLKIFNIPYEYEAEQFKLNYNNATLIYIPDIKLLNDLFIEVKGWETEKARIKRKLMAEQYPEIKIIYQQDGAWLRRKGREIMENALQRFEKIDLVYGHNDPMAMGAYLAAKNAGRSQEMYFIGIDGLPGLEGGAQAVLNGELSATFLYPTGGAEAIQTALKILQGEKVPKNITLQTATIDSSNAKKYI
;
A
#
# COMPACT_ATOMS: atom_id res chain seq x y z
N MET A 1 -1.84 -5.05 -17.36
CA MET A 1 -2.32 -3.69 -17.68
C MET A 1 -2.13 -3.33 -19.13
N GLY A 2 -1.07 -3.78 -19.81
CA GLY A 2 -0.83 -3.37 -21.20
C GLY A 2 -0.17 -1.99 -21.32
N HIS A 3 0.21 -1.38 -20.19
CA HIS A 3 0.90 -0.09 -20.10
C HIS A 3 1.89 -0.13 -18.92
N TYR A 4 2.97 0.65 -19.01
CA TYR A 4 4.01 0.80 -17.99
C TYR A 4 3.61 1.87 -16.98
N VAL A 5 3.83 1.61 -15.68
CA VAL A 5 3.61 2.58 -14.59
C VAL A 5 4.88 2.73 -13.75
N ARG A 6 5.13 3.92 -13.21
CA ARG A 6 6.41 4.36 -12.61
C ARG A 6 6.69 3.74 -11.24
N SER A 7 5.69 3.25 -10.52
CA SER A 7 5.90 2.58 -9.24
C SER A 7 4.98 1.39 -8.97
N ARG A 8 5.41 0.50 -8.05
CA ARG A 8 4.58 -0.66 -7.62
C ARG A 8 3.27 -0.22 -6.96
N TRP A 9 3.26 0.94 -6.30
CA TRP A 9 2.07 1.49 -5.65
C TRP A 9 1.06 2.03 -6.67
N GLU A 10 1.54 2.70 -7.71
CA GLU A 10 0.71 3.12 -8.85
C GLU A 10 0.13 1.91 -9.57
N ALA A 11 0.94 0.84 -9.74
CA ALA A 11 0.47 -0.41 -10.27
C ALA A 11 -0.67 -1.00 -9.41
N ASN A 12 -0.56 -0.98 -8.08
CA ASN A 12 -1.64 -1.49 -7.22
C ASN A 12 -2.91 -0.66 -7.30
N THR A 13 -2.77 0.66 -7.37
CA THR A 13 -3.90 1.58 -7.49
C THR A 13 -4.63 1.37 -8.81
N CYS A 14 -3.91 1.29 -9.93
CA CYS A 14 -4.47 0.94 -11.24
C CYS A 14 -5.17 -0.45 -11.24
N ARG A 15 -4.67 -1.44 -10.48
CA ARG A 15 -5.33 -2.76 -10.35
C ARG A 15 -6.66 -2.63 -9.62
N LEU A 16 -6.70 -1.87 -8.52
CA LEU A 16 -7.91 -1.64 -7.73
C LEU A 16 -8.99 -0.95 -8.58
N LEU A 17 -8.63 0.10 -9.30
CA LEU A 17 -9.57 0.79 -10.19
C LEU A 17 -10.18 -0.16 -11.22
N LYS A 18 -9.36 -1.05 -11.79
CA LYS A 18 -9.83 -2.08 -12.71
C LYS A 18 -10.76 -3.12 -12.04
N ILE A 19 -10.48 -3.51 -10.80
CA ILE A 19 -11.33 -4.44 -10.02
C ILE A 19 -12.72 -3.85 -9.79
N PHE A 20 -12.80 -2.54 -9.53
CA PHE A 20 -14.07 -1.85 -9.29
C PHE A 20 -14.76 -1.38 -10.57
N ASN A 21 -14.27 -1.77 -11.75
CA ASN A 21 -14.73 -1.25 -13.04
C ASN A 21 -14.75 0.28 -13.10
N ILE A 22 -13.82 0.94 -12.40
CA ILE A 22 -13.64 2.39 -12.43
C ILE A 22 -12.70 2.70 -13.60
N PRO A 23 -13.17 3.38 -14.65
CA PRO A 23 -12.35 3.65 -15.81
C PRO A 23 -11.32 4.74 -15.48
N TYR A 24 -10.09 4.51 -15.93
CA TYR A 24 -8.96 5.38 -15.62
C TYR A 24 -7.96 5.43 -16.78
N GLU A 25 -7.19 6.50 -16.82
CA GLU A 25 -6.08 6.72 -17.74
C GLU A 25 -4.82 7.01 -16.92
N TYR A 26 -3.68 6.43 -17.27
CA TYR A 26 -2.43 6.62 -16.52
C TYR A 26 -1.60 7.73 -17.16
N GLU A 27 -1.18 8.73 -16.37
CA GLU A 27 -0.39 9.89 -16.83
C GLU A 27 -0.97 10.60 -18.07
N ALA A 28 -2.30 10.68 -18.15
CA ALA A 28 -3.00 11.12 -19.36
C ALA A 28 -2.84 12.61 -19.68
N GLU A 29 -2.60 13.43 -18.65
CA GLU A 29 -2.67 14.88 -18.78
C GLU A 29 -1.46 15.55 -18.12
N GLN A 30 -0.93 16.59 -18.78
CA GLN A 30 0.20 17.35 -18.29
C GLN A 30 -0.24 18.77 -17.93
N PHE A 31 0.14 19.20 -16.74
CA PHE A 31 -0.15 20.53 -16.23
C PHE A 31 1.13 21.35 -16.19
N LYS A 32 1.08 22.57 -16.73
CA LYS A 32 2.15 23.56 -16.58
C LYS A 32 1.90 24.36 -15.32
N LEU A 33 2.77 24.21 -14.34
CA LEU A 33 2.70 24.92 -13.07
C LEU A 33 3.81 25.97 -13.03
N ASN A 34 3.46 27.23 -12.76
CA ASN A 34 4.45 28.30 -12.63
C ASN A 34 4.78 28.51 -11.14
N TYR A 35 6.06 28.41 -10.77
CA TYR A 35 6.55 28.61 -9.41
C TYR A 35 7.93 29.27 -9.44
N ASN A 36 8.12 30.36 -8.68
CA ASN A 36 9.39 31.11 -8.56
C ASN A 36 10.09 31.36 -9.92
N ASN A 37 9.38 31.95 -10.88
CA ASN A 37 9.85 32.24 -12.25
C ASN A 37 10.26 31.02 -13.09
N ALA A 38 9.93 29.80 -12.66
CA ALA A 38 10.11 28.57 -13.43
C ALA A 38 8.76 27.92 -13.79
N THR A 39 8.69 27.33 -14.98
CA THR A 39 7.56 26.48 -15.40
C THR A 39 7.91 25.02 -15.17
N LEU A 40 7.18 24.36 -14.28
CA LEU A 40 7.25 22.94 -13.99
C LEU A 40 6.17 22.21 -14.79
N ILE A 41 6.47 20.99 -15.24
CA ILE A 41 5.48 20.08 -15.80
C ILE A 41 5.11 19.06 -14.74
N TYR A 42 3.84 19.02 -14.37
CA TYR A 42 3.28 18.07 -13.45
C TYR A 42 2.37 17.10 -14.19
N ILE A 43 2.56 15.80 -13.95
CA ILE A 43 1.80 14.73 -14.57
C ILE A 43 1.25 13.84 -13.44
N PRO A 44 -0.04 13.99 -13.08
CA PRO A 44 -0.67 13.11 -12.10
C PRO A 44 -0.62 11.65 -12.55
N ASP A 45 -0.41 10.75 -11.59
CA ASP A 45 -0.23 9.33 -11.87
C ASP A 45 -1.44 8.73 -12.62
N ILE A 46 -2.67 9.04 -12.22
CA ILE A 46 -3.90 8.45 -12.78
C ILE A 46 -4.98 9.53 -12.94
N LYS A 47 -5.74 9.50 -14.05
CA LYS A 47 -6.94 10.30 -14.33
C LYS A 47 -8.17 9.38 -14.36
N LEU A 48 -9.28 9.77 -13.73
CA LEU A 48 -10.57 9.10 -13.80
C LEU A 48 -11.52 9.85 -14.76
N LEU A 49 -12.66 9.23 -15.11
CA LEU A 49 -13.64 9.79 -16.06
C LEU A 49 -14.22 11.17 -15.71
N ASN A 50 -14.17 11.59 -14.44
CA ASN A 50 -14.77 12.85 -13.98
C ASN A 50 -13.72 13.96 -13.79
N ASP A 51 -12.64 13.95 -14.57
CA ASP A 51 -11.47 14.84 -14.42
C ASP A 51 -10.84 14.82 -13.01
N LEU A 52 -11.03 13.69 -12.32
CA LEU A 52 -10.48 13.45 -10.99
C LEU A 52 -9.13 12.74 -11.14
N PHE A 53 -8.09 13.23 -10.46
CA PHE A 53 -6.74 12.67 -10.55
C PHE A 53 -6.35 11.92 -9.28
N ILE A 54 -5.74 10.73 -9.39
CA ILE A 54 -5.16 9.99 -8.26
C ILE A 54 -3.63 10.04 -8.39
N GLU A 55 -2.97 10.27 -7.27
CA GLU A 55 -1.52 10.48 -7.16
C GLU A 55 -1.04 9.52 -6.03
N VAL A 56 -0.13 8.57 -6.32
CA VAL A 56 0.41 7.57 -5.32
C VAL A 56 1.87 7.80 -4.77
N LYS A 57 2.14 7.97 -3.45
CA LYS A 57 3.52 8.20 -2.85
C LYS A 57 3.94 7.12 -1.81
N GLY A 58 5.25 7.10 -1.50
CA GLY A 58 5.92 6.39 -0.37
C GLY A 58 6.30 7.30 0.83
N TRP A 59 7.47 7.06 1.48
CA TRP A 59 7.97 7.67 2.75
C TRP A 59 7.62 9.16 2.96
N GLU A 60 7.43 9.58 4.23
CA GLU A 60 6.97 10.92 4.66
C GLU A 60 7.98 12.04 4.35
N THR A 61 8.10 12.31 3.08
CA THR A 61 8.84 13.39 2.45
C THR A 61 7.90 14.57 2.23
N GLU A 62 8.44 15.73 1.85
CA GLU A 62 7.62 16.87 1.41
C GLU A 62 6.64 16.48 0.28
N LYS A 63 7.08 15.62 -0.63
CA LYS A 63 6.23 15.05 -1.69
C LYS A 63 5.08 14.19 -1.13
N ALA A 64 5.30 13.44 -0.06
CA ALA A 64 4.24 12.66 0.59
C ALA A 64 3.24 13.56 1.32
N ARG A 65 3.69 14.66 1.95
CA ARG A 65 2.80 15.66 2.58
C ARG A 65 1.87 16.31 1.56
N ILE A 66 2.41 16.73 0.42
CA ILE A 66 1.63 17.31 -0.68
C ILE A 66 0.59 16.30 -1.16
N LYS A 67 0.98 15.04 -1.33
CA LYS A 67 0.07 13.99 -1.74
C LYS A 67 -1.04 13.69 -0.74
N ARG A 68 -0.74 13.65 0.55
CA ARG A 68 -1.76 13.52 1.59
C ARG A 68 -2.75 14.67 1.55
N LYS A 69 -2.26 15.91 1.33
CA LYS A 69 -3.11 17.08 1.15
C LYS A 69 -4.07 16.90 -0.04
N LEU A 70 -3.55 16.48 -1.20
CA LEU A 70 -4.37 16.23 -2.39
C LEU A 70 -5.39 15.10 -2.17
N MET A 71 -5.00 14.02 -1.48
CA MET A 71 -5.92 12.92 -1.13
C MET A 71 -7.05 13.40 -0.22
N ALA A 72 -6.75 14.25 0.78
CA ALA A 72 -7.75 14.83 1.67
C ALA A 72 -8.68 15.82 0.95
N GLU A 73 -8.20 16.53 -0.07
CA GLU A 73 -9.03 17.40 -0.92
C GLU A 73 -9.96 16.57 -1.82
N GLN A 74 -9.48 15.44 -2.32
CA GLN A 74 -10.21 14.56 -3.22
C GLN A 74 -11.23 13.66 -2.53
N TYR A 75 -10.92 13.20 -1.31
CA TYR A 75 -11.75 12.32 -0.48
C TYR A 75 -11.96 12.96 0.90
N PRO A 76 -12.70 14.08 0.98
CA PRO A 76 -12.89 14.82 2.23
C PRO A 76 -13.57 14.01 3.35
N GLU A 77 -14.26 12.92 3.00
CA GLU A 77 -14.85 11.96 3.91
C GLU A 77 -13.82 11.04 4.58
N ILE A 78 -12.65 10.83 3.96
CA ILE A 78 -11.57 10.01 4.52
C ILE A 78 -10.61 10.89 5.31
N LYS A 79 -10.47 10.61 6.60
CA LYS A 79 -9.61 11.39 7.51
C LYS A 79 -8.52 10.52 8.10
N ILE A 80 -7.26 10.92 7.89
CA ILE A 80 -6.12 10.36 8.61
C ILE A 80 -6.08 11.02 9.99
N ILE A 81 -6.69 10.36 10.97
CA ILE A 81 -6.81 10.88 12.34
C ILE A 81 -5.56 10.63 13.20
N TYR A 82 -4.73 9.64 12.82
CA TYR A 82 -3.54 9.27 13.56
C TYR A 82 -2.49 8.62 12.67
N GLN A 83 -1.22 8.99 12.87
CA GLN A 83 -0.08 8.45 12.12
C GLN A 83 1.16 8.50 13.01
N GLN A 84 1.93 7.41 13.02
CA GLN A 84 3.21 7.30 13.71
C GLN A 84 4.14 6.37 12.94
N ASP A 85 5.45 6.52 13.14
CA ASP A 85 6.44 5.59 12.60
C ASP A 85 6.46 4.31 13.45
N GLY A 86 6.09 3.18 12.82
CA GLY A 86 6.07 1.87 13.45
C GLY A 86 7.40 1.12 13.36
N ALA A 87 8.43 1.68 12.73
CA ALA A 87 9.76 1.09 12.57
C ALA A 87 9.76 -0.34 12.01
N TRP A 88 8.70 -0.73 11.28
CA TRP A 88 8.47 -2.09 10.76
C TRP A 88 8.27 -3.17 11.85
N LEU A 89 8.09 -2.78 13.11
CA LEU A 89 8.06 -3.69 14.26
C LEU A 89 6.63 -3.94 14.77
N ARG A 90 6.28 -5.20 14.98
CA ARG A 90 5.01 -5.63 15.60
C ARG A 90 4.76 -4.95 16.94
N ARG A 91 5.77 -4.90 17.81
CA ARG A 91 5.68 -4.24 19.13
C ARG A 91 5.30 -2.76 19.00
N LYS A 92 5.88 -2.05 18.03
CA LYS A 92 5.57 -0.64 17.80
C LYS A 92 4.19 -0.43 17.21
N GLY A 93 3.76 -1.28 16.27
CA GLY A 93 2.37 -1.29 15.79
C GLY A 93 1.36 -1.43 16.95
N ARG A 94 1.64 -2.32 17.90
CA ARG A 94 0.83 -2.48 19.12
C ARG A 94 0.79 -1.22 19.98
N GLU A 95 1.95 -0.65 20.34
CA GLU A 95 2.03 0.57 21.16
C GLU A 95 1.33 1.77 20.50
N ILE A 96 1.47 1.93 19.19
CA ILE A 96 0.81 3.00 18.42
C ILE A 96 -0.71 2.83 18.51
N MET A 97 -1.20 1.60 18.33
CA MET A 97 -2.64 1.34 18.37
C MET A 97 -3.22 1.46 19.77
N GLU A 98 -2.51 1.04 20.82
CA GLU A 98 -2.89 1.26 22.22
C GLU A 98 -3.09 2.76 22.52
N ASN A 99 -2.21 3.62 21.99
CA ASN A 99 -2.34 5.06 22.12
C ASN A 99 -3.49 5.64 21.28
N ALA A 100 -3.72 5.10 20.08
CA ALA A 100 -4.82 5.53 19.22
C ALA A 100 -6.17 5.23 19.86
N LEU A 101 -6.36 4.02 20.41
CA LEU A 101 -7.60 3.58 21.04
C LEU A 101 -8.00 4.41 22.26
N GLN A 102 -7.03 4.99 22.98
CA GLN A 102 -7.29 5.90 24.11
C GLN A 102 -7.74 7.29 23.66
N ARG A 103 -7.35 7.72 22.46
CA ARG A 103 -7.58 9.08 21.93
C ARG A 103 -8.80 9.17 21.04
N PHE A 104 -9.14 8.08 20.36
CA PHE A 104 -10.16 8.06 19.33
C PHE A 104 -11.22 7.01 19.65
N GLU A 105 -12.44 7.49 19.87
CA GLU A 105 -13.62 6.63 20.04
C GLU A 105 -13.99 5.90 18.76
N LYS A 106 -13.74 6.52 17.60
CA LYS A 106 -14.03 5.93 16.29
C LYS A 106 -12.77 5.83 15.44
N ILE A 107 -12.48 4.61 14.99
CA ILE A 107 -11.44 4.28 14.02
C ILE A 107 -12.10 3.31 13.05
N ASP A 108 -12.11 3.60 11.76
CA ASP A 108 -12.76 2.72 10.75
C ASP A 108 -11.76 1.74 10.11
N LEU A 109 -10.48 2.12 10.03
CA LEU A 109 -9.44 1.32 9.39
C LEU A 109 -8.06 1.60 9.98
N VAL A 110 -7.26 0.54 10.11
CA VAL A 110 -5.85 0.58 10.46
C VAL A 110 -5.03 0.04 9.29
N TYR A 111 -4.07 0.84 8.83
CA TYR A 111 -3.16 0.47 7.75
C TYR A 111 -1.74 0.32 8.29
N GLY A 112 -1.26 -0.92 8.40
CA GLY A 112 0.13 -1.23 8.70
C GLY A 112 0.92 -1.37 7.42
N HIS A 113 2.02 -0.62 7.28
CA HIS A 113 2.89 -0.75 6.10
C HIS A 113 3.57 -2.12 5.97
N ASN A 114 3.48 -2.97 7.00
CA ASN A 114 3.75 -4.39 6.89
C ASN A 114 2.80 -5.22 7.78
N ASP A 115 2.76 -6.54 7.54
CA ASP A 115 1.93 -7.49 8.28
C ASP A 115 2.27 -7.53 9.78
N PRO A 116 3.55 -7.55 10.21
CA PRO A 116 3.90 -7.44 11.62
C PRO A 116 3.28 -6.23 12.33
N MET A 117 3.33 -5.03 11.74
CA MET A 117 2.75 -3.84 12.34
C MET A 117 1.23 -3.89 12.39
N ALA A 118 0.58 -4.28 11.28
CA ALA A 118 -0.87 -4.43 11.21
C ALA A 118 -1.36 -5.44 12.27
N MET A 119 -0.66 -6.56 12.40
CA MET A 119 -0.94 -7.60 13.38
C MET A 119 -0.71 -7.12 14.82
N GLY A 120 0.33 -6.32 15.07
CA GLY A 120 0.54 -5.67 16.36
C GLY A 120 -0.64 -4.77 16.75
N ALA A 121 -1.15 -3.99 15.79
CA ALA A 121 -2.31 -3.13 15.99
C ALA A 121 -3.60 -3.93 16.23
N TYR A 122 -3.85 -4.99 15.45
CA TYR A 122 -4.99 -5.88 15.68
C TYR A 122 -4.99 -6.45 17.10
N LEU A 123 -3.83 -6.93 17.59
CA LEU A 123 -3.75 -7.48 18.94
C LEU A 123 -4.06 -6.44 20.02
N ALA A 124 -3.63 -5.19 19.86
CA ALA A 124 -4.02 -4.10 20.75
C ALA A 124 -5.55 -3.88 20.75
N ALA A 125 -6.15 -3.80 19.56
CA ALA A 125 -7.59 -3.61 19.43
C ALA A 125 -8.39 -4.81 19.95
N LYS A 126 -7.88 -6.04 19.77
CA LYS A 126 -8.48 -7.27 20.29
C LYS A 126 -8.46 -7.27 21.81
N ASN A 127 -7.33 -6.92 22.43
CA ASN A 127 -7.20 -6.81 23.88
C ASN A 127 -8.11 -5.73 24.47
N ALA A 128 -8.37 -4.66 23.73
CA ALA A 128 -9.32 -3.62 24.11
C ALA A 128 -10.80 -3.98 23.84
N GLY A 129 -11.08 -5.15 23.22
CA GLY A 129 -12.43 -5.55 22.84
C GLY A 129 -12.99 -4.83 21.60
N ARG A 130 -12.15 -4.09 20.87
CA ARG A 130 -12.55 -3.19 19.77
C ARG A 130 -12.14 -3.67 18.37
N SER A 131 -11.50 -4.83 18.26
CA SER A 131 -11.00 -5.35 16.96
C SER A 131 -12.07 -5.52 15.87
N GLN A 132 -13.35 -5.61 16.22
CA GLN A 132 -14.44 -5.76 15.24
C GLN A 132 -15.00 -4.41 14.75
N GLU A 133 -14.55 -3.29 15.32
CA GLU A 133 -15.02 -1.95 14.95
C GLU A 133 -14.31 -1.40 13.70
N MET A 134 -13.21 -2.05 13.27
CA MET A 134 -12.33 -1.53 12.23
C MET A 134 -11.69 -2.63 11.40
N TYR A 135 -11.28 -2.27 10.19
CA TYR A 135 -10.51 -3.15 9.31
C TYR A 135 -9.01 -3.04 9.60
N PHE A 136 -8.28 -4.14 9.43
CA PHE A 136 -6.82 -4.19 9.57
C PHE A 136 -6.19 -4.60 8.24
N ILE A 137 -5.39 -3.71 7.66
CA ILE A 137 -4.75 -3.93 6.35
C ILE A 137 -3.23 -3.99 6.54
N GLY A 138 -2.61 -5.05 6.03
CA GLY A 138 -1.16 -5.27 6.05
C GLY A 138 -0.54 -5.32 4.66
N ILE A 139 0.78 -5.53 4.63
CA ILE A 139 1.59 -5.76 3.43
C ILE A 139 2.66 -6.77 3.80
N ASP A 140 2.90 -7.75 2.95
CA ASP A 140 4.00 -8.71 2.90
C ASP A 140 3.42 -9.99 2.31
N GLY A 141 2.28 -10.44 2.84
CA GLY A 141 1.51 -11.57 2.32
C GLY A 141 2.28 -12.88 2.36
N LEU A 142 3.21 -13.01 3.31
CA LEU A 142 4.01 -14.22 3.46
C LEU A 142 3.13 -15.42 3.87
N PRO A 143 3.48 -16.64 3.41
CA PRO A 143 2.86 -17.87 3.87
C PRO A 143 3.35 -18.24 5.29
N GLY A 144 2.80 -19.31 5.85
CA GLY A 144 3.19 -19.85 7.15
C GLY A 144 2.42 -19.25 8.33
N LEU A 145 2.60 -19.84 9.51
CA LEU A 145 1.77 -19.59 10.70
C LEU A 145 1.78 -18.14 11.19
N GLU A 146 2.88 -17.42 10.98
CA GLU A 146 3.01 -16.00 11.35
C GLU A 146 2.90 -15.05 10.15
N GLY A 147 2.60 -15.58 8.96
CA GLY A 147 2.50 -14.82 7.73
C GLY A 147 1.16 -14.10 7.59
N GLY A 148 1.13 -13.01 6.82
CA GLY A 148 -0.10 -12.23 6.61
C GLY A 148 -1.21 -13.02 5.91
N ALA A 149 -0.88 -13.97 5.04
CA ALA A 149 -1.89 -14.81 4.40
C ALA A 149 -2.64 -15.67 5.44
N GLN A 150 -1.92 -16.22 6.41
CA GLN A 150 -2.52 -16.94 7.53
C GLN A 150 -3.32 -16.01 8.44
N ALA A 151 -2.81 -14.80 8.74
CA ALA A 151 -3.53 -13.81 9.54
C ALA A 151 -4.86 -13.39 8.87
N VAL A 152 -4.91 -13.31 7.54
CA VAL A 152 -6.16 -13.09 6.81
C VAL A 152 -7.11 -14.27 6.94
N LEU A 153 -6.62 -15.51 6.80
CA LEU A 153 -7.45 -16.70 7.00
C LEU A 153 -8.03 -16.80 8.42
N ASN A 154 -7.27 -16.36 9.41
CA ASN A 154 -7.70 -16.34 10.81
C ASN A 154 -8.72 -15.23 11.11
N GLY A 155 -9.01 -14.34 10.15
CA GLY A 155 -9.85 -13.16 10.36
C GLY A 155 -9.17 -12.08 11.23
N GLU A 156 -7.85 -12.13 11.35
CA GLU A 156 -7.06 -11.17 12.12
C GLU A 156 -6.70 -9.94 11.30
N LEU A 157 -6.36 -10.15 10.03
CA LEU A 157 -6.25 -9.08 9.04
C LEU A 157 -7.41 -9.17 8.05
N SER A 158 -7.95 -8.04 7.65
CA SER A 158 -9.00 -7.96 6.63
C SER A 158 -8.43 -8.21 5.23
N ALA A 159 -7.20 -7.74 4.99
CA ALA A 159 -6.43 -8.03 3.79
C ALA A 159 -4.93 -7.79 4.02
N THR A 160 -4.10 -8.40 3.17
CA THR A 160 -2.69 -8.05 3.00
C THR A 160 -2.33 -8.00 1.51
N PHE A 161 -1.26 -7.28 1.17
CA PHE A 161 -0.73 -7.25 -0.20
C PHE A 161 0.59 -8.01 -0.27
N LEU A 162 0.68 -8.99 -1.19
CA LEU A 162 1.88 -9.78 -1.40
C LEU A 162 3.05 -8.90 -1.82
N TYR A 163 4.09 -8.87 -1.01
CA TYR A 163 5.38 -8.29 -1.35
C TYR A 163 6.38 -9.43 -1.56
N PRO A 164 6.61 -9.87 -2.82
CA PRO A 164 7.45 -11.02 -3.09
C PRO A 164 8.89 -10.76 -2.64
N THR A 165 9.52 -11.78 -2.04
CA THR A 165 10.88 -11.69 -1.50
C THR A 165 11.94 -11.46 -2.58
N GLY A 166 11.70 -11.98 -3.78
CA GLY A 166 12.57 -11.79 -4.95
C GLY A 166 13.88 -12.59 -4.93
N GLY A 167 14.06 -13.50 -3.97
CA GLY A 167 15.31 -14.24 -3.83
C GLY A 167 15.62 -15.15 -5.03
N ALA A 168 14.61 -15.85 -5.55
CA ALA A 168 14.77 -16.73 -6.70
C ALA A 168 15.12 -15.93 -7.96
N GLU A 169 14.39 -14.85 -8.23
CA GLU A 169 14.64 -13.97 -9.37
C GLU A 169 16.00 -13.29 -9.29
N ALA A 170 16.44 -12.91 -8.08
CA ALA A 170 17.76 -12.33 -7.86
C ALA A 170 18.88 -13.32 -8.21
N ILE A 171 18.81 -14.56 -7.70
CA ILE A 171 19.81 -15.61 -8.00
C ILE A 171 19.83 -15.94 -9.49
N GLN A 172 18.64 -16.15 -10.10
CA GLN A 172 18.54 -16.44 -11.52
C GLN A 172 19.12 -15.32 -12.39
N THR A 173 18.84 -14.06 -12.03
CA THR A 173 19.37 -12.89 -12.74
C THR A 173 20.89 -12.79 -12.60
N ALA A 174 21.43 -13.05 -11.40
CA ALA A 174 22.86 -13.05 -11.17
C ALA A 174 23.58 -14.12 -12.01
N LEU A 175 23.03 -15.34 -12.09
CA LEU A 175 23.60 -16.42 -12.90
C LEU A 175 23.65 -16.06 -14.39
N LYS A 176 22.58 -15.46 -14.93
CA LYS A 176 22.53 -14.97 -16.32
C LYS A 176 23.62 -13.95 -16.61
N ILE A 177 23.82 -12.99 -15.71
CA ILE A 177 24.89 -11.98 -15.84
C ILE A 177 26.27 -12.67 -15.87
N LEU A 178 26.51 -13.62 -14.97
CA LEU A 178 27.79 -14.36 -14.90
C LEU A 178 28.04 -15.21 -16.16
N GLN A 179 26.99 -15.64 -16.84
CA GLN A 179 27.05 -16.36 -18.12
C GLN A 179 27.18 -15.43 -19.33
N GLY A 180 27.25 -14.10 -19.12
CA GLY A 180 27.36 -13.11 -20.20
C GLY A 180 26.05 -12.80 -20.90
N GLU A 181 24.91 -13.25 -20.37
CA GLU A 181 23.60 -12.92 -20.94
C GLU A 181 23.21 -11.46 -20.65
N LYS A 182 22.43 -10.87 -21.56
CA LYS A 182 21.82 -9.55 -21.33
C LYS A 182 20.57 -9.69 -20.48
N VAL A 183 20.52 -8.97 -19.36
CA VAL A 183 19.35 -8.88 -18.47
C VAL A 183 18.79 -7.46 -18.40
N PRO A 184 17.49 -7.27 -18.15
CA PRO A 184 16.91 -5.95 -17.93
C PRO A 184 17.54 -5.25 -16.72
N LYS A 185 17.74 -3.93 -16.81
CA LYS A 185 18.23 -3.11 -15.69
C LYS A 185 17.25 -3.08 -14.51
N ASN A 186 15.95 -3.16 -14.80
CA ASN A 186 14.88 -3.15 -13.81
C ASN A 186 14.00 -4.38 -14.00
N ILE A 187 13.80 -5.15 -12.92
CA ILE A 187 12.92 -6.32 -12.88
C ILE A 187 11.82 -6.03 -11.85
N THR A 188 10.58 -5.91 -12.32
CA THR A 188 9.43 -5.65 -11.45
C THR A 188 8.72 -6.95 -11.11
N LEU A 189 8.74 -7.32 -9.84
CA LEU A 189 8.01 -8.47 -9.34
C LEU A 189 6.52 -8.12 -9.17
N GLN A 190 5.66 -9.11 -9.45
CA GLN A 190 4.21 -8.96 -9.32
C GLN A 190 3.78 -9.07 -7.86
N THR A 191 2.69 -8.38 -7.55
CA THR A 191 2.04 -8.36 -6.24
C THR A 191 0.58 -8.79 -6.43
N ALA A 192 -0.06 -9.21 -5.34
CA ALA A 192 -1.43 -9.67 -5.32
C ALA A 192 -2.11 -9.19 -4.04
N THR A 193 -3.40 -8.86 -4.14
CA THR A 193 -4.24 -8.66 -2.96
C THR A 193 -4.58 -10.03 -2.39
N ILE A 194 -4.39 -10.19 -1.09
CA ILE A 194 -4.75 -11.39 -0.33
C ILE A 194 -5.85 -11.00 0.66
N ASP A 195 -7.04 -11.55 0.46
CA ASP A 195 -8.22 -11.34 1.31
C ASP A 195 -8.89 -12.69 1.61
N SER A 196 -10.00 -12.66 2.36
CA SER A 196 -10.71 -13.89 2.76
C SER A 196 -11.19 -14.74 1.58
N SER A 197 -11.36 -14.17 0.38
CA SER A 197 -11.78 -14.91 -0.81
C SER A 197 -10.68 -15.77 -1.43
N ASN A 198 -9.40 -15.43 -1.18
CA ASN A 198 -8.27 -16.05 -1.87
C ASN A 198 -7.10 -16.48 -0.97
N ALA A 199 -7.09 -16.11 0.31
CA ALA A 199 -5.97 -16.35 1.22
C ALA A 199 -5.54 -17.83 1.32
N LYS A 200 -6.48 -18.77 1.16
CA LYS A 200 -6.20 -20.21 1.13
C LYS A 200 -5.21 -20.63 0.02
N LYS A 201 -5.06 -19.83 -1.04
CA LYS A 201 -4.11 -20.07 -2.14
C LYS A 201 -2.67 -19.69 -1.77
N TYR A 202 -2.47 -19.00 -0.65
CA TYR A 202 -1.21 -18.39 -0.23
C TYR A 202 -0.69 -18.96 1.10
N ILE A 203 -1.17 -20.14 1.51
CA ILE A 203 -0.74 -20.84 2.73
C ILE A 203 0.30 -21.89 2.39
#